data_AF-A0A973B6A4-F1
#
_entry.id   AF-A0A973B6A4-F1
#
_cell.length_a   1.000
_cell.length_b   1.000
_cell.length_c   1.000
_cell.angle_alpha   90.00
_cell.angle_beta   90.00
_cell.angle_gamma   90.00
#
_symmetry.space_group_name_H-M   'P 1'
#
loop_
_entity.id
_entity.type
_entity.pdbx_description
1 polymer ?
#
loop_
_entity_poly.entity_id
_entity_poly.type
_entity_poly.pdbx_seq_one_letter_code
_entity_poly.pdbx_strand_id
1 'polypeptide(L)'
;HPTMVPKNSAIAEVSGVTNCVAIDSDFAGNLLFAGPGAGANATASAVMSDIGTIAHGYYGAPLLTLTNKLKPYTKAPAIQHLSAYYVRLAIHDRPGAMAAISSRMAEQNVSLESVVQRRSSKQICNCNNITDSQTREGNYTHVVLVTHNTSETAMMAAISSIKDDGEVVYPPQIIKIEHLV
;
A
#
# COMPACT_ATOMS: atom_id res chain seq x y z
N HIS A 1 -3.26 4.65 -4.51
CA HIS A 1 -2.04 3.80 -4.61
C HIS A 1 -2.42 2.41 -4.10
N PRO A 2 -1.78 1.32 -4.56
CA PRO A 2 -2.00 -0.01 -3.98
C PRO A 2 -1.53 -0.03 -2.53
N THR A 3 -2.33 -0.67 -1.67
CA THR A 3 -2.12 -0.69 -0.23
C THR A 3 -2.53 -2.05 0.32
N MET A 4 -1.77 -2.57 1.27
CA MET A 4 -2.15 -3.70 2.08
C MET A 4 -2.96 -3.24 3.28
N VAL A 5 -4.06 -3.94 3.51
CA VAL A 5 -4.95 -3.74 4.65
C VAL A 5 -5.04 -5.05 5.43
N PRO A 6 -5.26 -4.99 6.75
CA PRO A 6 -5.49 -6.19 7.55
C PRO A 6 -6.64 -7.02 6.99
N LYS A 7 -6.47 -8.35 6.93
CA LYS A 7 -7.50 -9.25 6.38
C LYS A 7 -8.82 -9.23 7.16
N ASN A 8 -8.75 -8.85 8.44
CA ASN A 8 -9.89 -8.72 9.34
C ASN A 8 -10.51 -7.30 9.33
N SER A 9 -10.05 -6.40 8.47
CA SER A 9 -10.66 -5.08 8.31
C SER A 9 -11.89 -5.14 7.41
N ALA A 10 -12.87 -4.28 7.67
CA ALA A 10 -14.13 -4.27 6.91
C ALA A 10 -13.92 -3.99 5.41
N ILE A 11 -12.89 -3.22 5.06
CA ILE A 11 -12.54 -2.95 3.65
C ILE A 11 -11.96 -4.18 2.95
N ALA A 12 -11.34 -5.11 3.69
CA ALA A 12 -10.74 -6.32 3.12
C ALA A 12 -11.78 -7.37 2.72
N GLU A 13 -12.98 -7.30 3.29
CA GLU A 13 -14.11 -8.17 2.93
C GLU A 13 -14.80 -7.73 1.62
N VAL A 14 -14.59 -6.48 1.20
CA VAL A 14 -15.16 -5.94 -0.04
C VAL A 14 -14.44 -6.55 -1.23
N SER A 15 -15.17 -7.29 -2.07
CA SER A 15 -14.60 -8.09 -3.15
C SER A 15 -15.48 -8.09 -4.41
N GLY A 16 -14.90 -8.53 -5.53
CA GLY A 16 -15.59 -8.57 -6.81
C GLY A 16 -15.72 -7.17 -7.44
N VAL A 17 -16.93 -6.82 -7.87
CA VAL A 17 -17.23 -5.57 -8.61
C VAL A 17 -17.83 -4.47 -7.71
N THR A 18 -17.83 -4.67 -6.40
CA THR A 18 -18.35 -3.69 -5.44
C THR A 18 -17.28 -2.66 -5.08
N ASN A 19 -17.69 -1.40 -4.95
CA ASN A 19 -16.90 -0.36 -4.33
C ASN A 19 -17.31 -0.21 -2.86
N CYS A 20 -16.44 0.38 -2.07
CA CYS A 20 -16.78 0.81 -0.73
C CYS A 20 -16.17 2.17 -0.38
N VAL A 21 -16.80 2.84 0.58
CA VAL A 21 -16.33 4.07 1.20
C VAL A 21 -16.39 3.88 2.70
N ALA A 22 -15.23 3.95 3.36
CA ALA A 22 -15.11 3.95 4.81
C ALA A 22 -15.03 5.41 5.31
N ILE A 23 -15.77 5.73 6.38
CA ILE A 23 -15.79 7.04 7.02
C ILE A 23 -15.54 6.83 8.51
N ASP A 24 -14.48 7.45 9.03
CA ASP A 24 -14.22 7.56 10.46
C ASP A 24 -14.81 8.89 10.97
N SER A 25 -15.55 8.81 12.08
CA SER A 25 -16.29 9.93 12.65
C SER A 25 -16.23 9.91 14.17
N ASP A 26 -15.98 11.09 14.76
CA ASP A 26 -15.87 11.30 16.21
C ASP A 26 -17.05 10.70 17.01
N PHE A 27 -18.27 10.78 16.48
CA PHE A 27 -19.48 10.35 17.20
C PHE A 27 -20.17 9.14 16.56
N ALA A 28 -20.13 9.02 15.23
CA ALA A 28 -20.75 7.89 14.53
C ALA A 28 -19.84 6.66 14.46
N GLY A 29 -18.56 6.81 14.85
CA GLY A 29 -17.55 5.77 14.71
C GLY A 29 -17.27 5.44 13.24
N ASN A 30 -16.92 4.18 12.99
CA ASN A 30 -16.52 3.71 11.67
C ASN A 30 -17.74 3.25 10.88
N LEU A 31 -18.04 3.97 9.79
CA LEU A 31 -19.11 3.67 8.86
C LEU A 31 -18.53 3.12 7.56
N LEU A 32 -19.07 1.99 7.09
CA LEU A 32 -18.71 1.42 5.79
C LEU A 32 -19.94 1.41 4.88
N PHE A 33 -19.85 2.10 3.75
CA PHE A 33 -20.82 2.03 2.66
C PHE A 33 -20.27 1.13 1.58
N ALA A 34 -20.96 0.04 1.25
CA ALA A 34 -20.55 -0.90 0.21
C ALA A 34 -21.67 -1.15 -0.79
N GLY A 35 -21.33 -1.25 -2.08
CA GLY A 35 -22.28 -1.52 -3.15
C GLY A 35 -21.67 -1.48 -4.54
N PRO A 36 -22.45 -1.76 -5.60
CA PRO A 36 -21.96 -1.65 -6.98
C PRO A 36 -21.56 -0.21 -7.29
N GLY A 37 -20.28 0.02 -7.58
CA GLY A 37 -19.79 1.36 -7.90
C GLY A 37 -19.84 1.72 -9.38
N ALA A 38 -20.23 0.78 -10.23
CA ALA A 38 -20.36 0.94 -11.66
C ALA A 38 -21.48 0.05 -12.22
N GLY A 39 -21.96 0.40 -13.41
CA GLY A 39 -22.99 -0.35 -14.13
C GLY A 39 -24.26 0.48 -14.34
N ALA A 40 -24.98 0.17 -15.42
CA ALA A 40 -26.12 0.96 -15.89
C ALA A 40 -27.18 1.19 -14.79
N ASN A 41 -27.56 0.13 -14.08
CA ASN A 41 -28.59 0.22 -13.04
C ASN A 41 -28.12 1.00 -11.81
N ALA A 42 -26.88 0.79 -11.36
CA ALA A 42 -26.33 1.47 -10.19
C ALA A 42 -26.20 2.98 -10.46
N THR A 43 -25.66 3.36 -11.62
CA THR A 43 -25.55 4.76 -12.03
C THR A 43 -26.91 5.40 -12.30
N ALA A 44 -27.84 4.70 -12.97
CA ALA A 44 -29.20 5.20 -13.19
C ALA A 44 -29.94 5.43 -11.87
N SER A 45 -29.77 4.54 -10.88
CA SER A 45 -30.38 4.72 -9.56
C SER A 45 -29.89 6.00 -8.87
N ALA A 46 -28.58 6.31 -8.92
CA ALA A 46 -28.04 7.54 -8.36
C ALA A 46 -28.61 8.78 -9.06
N VAL A 47 -28.66 8.78 -10.40
CA VAL A 47 -29.24 9.88 -11.20
C VAL A 47 -30.73 10.08 -10.90
N MET A 48 -31.50 9.00 -10.82
CA MET A 48 -32.94 9.09 -10.52
C MET A 48 -33.20 9.59 -9.09
N SER A 49 -32.33 9.26 -8.13
CA SER A 49 -32.39 9.79 -6.76
C SER A 49 -32.21 11.32 -6.75
N ASP A 50 -31.24 11.84 -7.50
CA ASP A 50 -31.01 13.28 -7.62
C ASP A 50 -32.19 13.99 -8.29
N ILE A 51 -32.71 13.43 -9.40
CA ILE A 51 -33.90 13.97 -10.09
C ILE A 51 -35.11 14.01 -9.15
N GLY A 52 -35.35 12.92 -8.41
CA GLY A 52 -36.43 12.85 -7.43
C GLY A 52 -36.28 13.90 -6.33
N THR A 53 -35.07 14.07 -5.81
CA THR A 53 -34.74 15.08 -4.78
C THR A 53 -35.06 16.50 -5.28
N ILE A 54 -34.64 16.83 -6.51
CA ILE A 54 -34.91 18.13 -7.14
C ILE A 54 -36.42 18.31 -7.37
N ALA A 55 -37.12 17.28 -7.82
CA ALA A 55 -38.57 17.32 -8.07
C ALA A 55 -39.39 17.52 -6.79
N HIS A 56 -38.91 17.03 -5.64
CA HIS A 56 -39.50 17.29 -4.32
C HIS A 56 -39.21 18.71 -3.78
N GLY A 57 -38.53 19.55 -4.56
CA GLY A 57 -38.20 20.94 -4.18
C GLY A 57 -37.01 21.03 -3.21
N TYR A 58 -36.26 19.95 -3.01
CA TYR A 58 -35.03 20.00 -2.21
C TYR A 58 -33.84 20.39 -3.09
N TYR A 59 -33.43 21.65 -2.95
CA TYR A 59 -32.23 22.20 -3.61
C TYR A 59 -31.04 22.31 -2.62
N GLY A 60 -31.00 21.42 -1.63
CA GLY A 60 -29.96 21.42 -0.61
C GLY A 60 -28.59 21.12 -1.22
N ALA A 61 -27.56 21.64 -0.57
CA ALA A 61 -26.21 21.50 -1.09
C ALA A 61 -25.71 20.04 -1.00
N PRO A 62 -24.92 19.56 -1.99
CA PRO A 62 -24.46 18.16 -2.05
C PRO A 62 -23.71 17.66 -0.80
N LEU A 63 -23.14 18.57 -0.01
CA LEU A 63 -22.36 18.28 1.20
C LEU A 63 -22.94 18.94 2.45
N LEU A 64 -24.27 19.03 2.57
CA LEU A 64 -24.98 19.69 3.68
C LEU A 64 -24.71 21.21 3.80
N THR A 65 -23.81 21.77 2.99
CA THR A 65 -23.41 23.18 2.97
C THR A 65 -23.15 23.63 1.54
N LEU A 66 -23.63 24.84 1.21
CA LEU A 66 -23.43 25.46 -0.10
C LEU A 66 -21.94 25.59 -0.40
N THR A 67 -21.55 25.38 -1.65
CA THR A 67 -20.14 25.42 -2.08
C THR A 67 -19.45 26.73 -1.73
N ASN A 68 -20.16 27.85 -1.82
CA ASN A 68 -19.67 29.19 -1.46
C ASN A 68 -19.51 29.43 0.05
N LYS A 69 -20.02 28.52 0.89
CA LYS A 69 -19.89 28.55 2.36
C LYS A 69 -18.88 27.51 2.88
N LEU A 70 -18.26 26.72 2.00
CA LEU A 70 -17.21 25.79 2.39
C LEU A 70 -15.97 26.56 2.84
N LYS A 71 -15.33 26.10 3.91
CA LYS A 71 -14.02 26.63 4.33
C LYS A 71 -12.99 26.32 3.23
N PRO A 72 -12.05 27.24 2.94
CA PRO A 72 -10.96 26.96 2.01
C PRO A 72 -10.19 25.71 2.46
N TYR A 73 -10.05 24.75 1.54
CA TYR A 73 -9.23 23.57 1.79
C TYR A 73 -7.75 23.98 1.92
N THR A 74 -7.10 23.51 2.97
CA THR A 74 -5.65 23.60 3.11
C THR A 74 -5.09 22.20 2.90
N LYS A 75 -4.19 22.05 1.92
CA LYS A 75 -3.55 20.77 1.66
C LYS A 75 -2.74 20.33 2.87
N ALA A 76 -2.99 19.12 3.34
CA ALA A 76 -2.19 18.53 4.40
C ALA A 76 -0.72 18.45 3.94
N PRO A 77 0.25 18.83 4.80
CA PRO A 77 1.66 18.68 4.47
C PRO A 77 2.00 17.21 4.22
N ALA A 78 2.81 16.93 3.19
CA ALA A 78 3.17 15.57 2.80
C ALA A 78 3.80 14.75 3.95
N ILE A 79 4.41 15.42 4.93
CA ILE A 79 5.06 14.82 6.11
C ILE A 79 4.05 14.20 7.09
N GLN A 80 2.78 14.60 7.08
CA GLN A 80 1.77 14.03 8.00
C GLN A 80 1.30 12.63 7.62
N HIS A 81 1.58 12.17 6.40
CA HIS A 81 1.23 10.81 5.98
C HIS A 81 2.32 9.85 6.43
N LEU A 82 2.24 9.44 7.69
CA LEU A 82 3.03 8.33 8.22
C LEU A 82 2.31 7.02 7.91
N SER A 83 2.94 6.19 7.08
CA SER A 83 2.42 4.86 6.72
C SER A 83 3.45 3.79 7.03
N ALA A 84 2.99 2.58 7.33
CA ALA A 84 3.85 1.41 7.35
C ALA A 84 4.11 0.94 5.91
N TYR A 85 5.21 0.23 5.69
CA TYR A 85 5.60 -0.24 4.35
C TYR A 85 5.97 -1.70 4.37
N TYR A 86 5.54 -2.40 3.33
CA TYR A 86 6.09 -3.68 2.93
C TYR A 86 7.09 -3.47 1.82
N VAL A 87 8.28 -4.02 2.00
CA VAL A 87 9.34 -4.00 1.00
C VAL A 87 9.77 -5.42 0.72
N ARG A 88 9.77 -5.80 -0.55
CA ARG A 88 10.42 -7.01 -1.02
C ARG A 88 11.66 -6.65 -1.82
N LEU A 89 12.80 -7.12 -1.32
CA LEU A 89 14.11 -6.98 -1.92
C LEU A 89 14.58 -8.34 -2.46
N ALA A 90 15.27 -8.31 -3.60
CA ALA A 90 16.08 -9.43 -4.07
C ALA A 90 17.54 -9.02 -3.88
N ILE A 91 18.24 -9.70 -2.98
CA ILE A 91 19.60 -9.32 -2.58
C ILE A 91 20.58 -10.46 -2.86
N HIS A 92 21.85 -10.11 -3.06
CA HIS A 92 22.91 -11.09 -3.14
C HIS A 92 23.04 -11.85 -1.81
N ASP A 93 23.14 -13.18 -1.87
CA ASP A 93 23.30 -14.03 -0.68
C ASP A 93 24.77 -14.00 -0.21
N ARG A 94 25.15 -12.89 0.42
CA ARG A 94 26.48 -12.67 1.00
C ARG A 94 26.41 -12.25 2.46
N PRO A 95 27.37 -12.68 3.31
CA PRO A 95 27.46 -12.20 4.68
C PRO A 95 27.52 -10.66 4.71
N GLY A 96 26.74 -10.04 5.62
CA GLY A 96 26.70 -8.59 5.79
C GLY A 96 25.64 -7.84 4.99
N ALA A 97 25.02 -8.44 3.98
CA ALA A 97 23.99 -7.77 3.16
C ALA A 97 22.80 -7.26 4.00
N MET A 98 22.31 -8.08 4.96
CA MET A 98 21.24 -7.68 5.86
C MET A 98 21.66 -6.53 6.80
N ALA A 99 22.91 -6.54 7.27
CA ALA A 99 23.42 -5.48 8.12
C ALA A 99 23.50 -4.15 7.36
N ALA A 100 23.96 -4.17 6.10
CA ALA A 100 23.97 -2.98 5.25
C ALA A 100 22.55 -2.40 5.08
N ILE A 101 21.56 -3.25 4.75
CA ILE A 101 20.16 -2.84 4.60
C ILE A 101 19.60 -2.20 5.88
N SER A 102 19.80 -2.86 7.02
CA SER A 102 19.33 -2.33 8.31
C SER A 102 20.00 -1.01 8.68
N SER A 103 21.30 -0.86 8.40
CA SER A 103 22.03 0.40 8.61
C SER A 103 21.46 1.53 7.76
N ARG A 104 21.21 1.31 6.46
CA ARG A 104 20.62 2.33 5.58
C ARG A 104 19.21 2.74 5.99
N MET A 105 18.41 1.80 6.48
CA MET A 105 17.09 2.10 7.04
C MET A 105 17.23 2.97 8.31
N ALA A 106 18.14 2.61 9.21
CA ALA A 106 18.38 3.35 10.45
C ALA A 106 18.92 4.77 10.21
N GLU A 107 19.82 4.97 9.23
CA GLU A 107 20.33 6.28 8.82
C GLU A 107 19.20 7.25 8.40
N GLN A 108 18.10 6.72 7.87
CA GLN A 108 16.92 7.49 7.48
C GLN A 108 15.80 7.48 8.54
N ASN A 109 16.09 7.02 9.77
CA ASN A 109 15.12 6.88 10.86
C ASN A 109 13.92 5.98 10.52
N VAL A 110 14.11 4.97 9.66
CA VAL A 110 13.07 3.97 9.34
C VAL A 110 13.20 2.79 10.28
N SER A 111 12.18 2.57 11.12
CA SER A 111 12.14 1.44 12.04
C SER A 111 11.54 0.20 11.37
N LEU A 112 12.20 -0.95 11.54
CA LEU A 112 11.76 -2.25 11.03
C LEU A 112 10.91 -2.97 12.08
N GLU A 113 9.70 -3.38 11.70
CA GLU A 113 8.80 -4.19 12.52
C GLU A 113 9.11 -5.68 12.35
N SER A 114 9.35 -6.13 11.12
CA SER A 114 9.62 -7.54 10.81
C SER A 114 10.55 -7.68 9.63
N VAL A 115 11.44 -8.66 9.70
CA VAL A 115 12.39 -9.02 8.64
C VAL A 115 12.31 -10.52 8.40
N VAL A 116 11.99 -10.92 7.18
CA VAL A 116 11.88 -12.34 6.78
C VAL A 116 12.74 -12.59 5.56
N GLN A 117 13.80 -13.38 5.73
CA GLN A 117 14.60 -13.89 4.64
C GLN A 117 14.09 -15.26 4.22
N ARG A 118 13.58 -15.37 2.99
CA ARG A 118 13.18 -16.65 2.40
C ARG A 118 14.28 -17.13 1.46
N ARG A 119 14.84 -18.31 1.76
CA ARG A 119 15.72 -19.01 0.82
C ARG A 119 14.93 -19.30 -0.45
N SER A 120 15.54 -19.02 -1.59
CA SER A 120 14.98 -19.40 -2.89
C SER A 120 14.96 -20.94 -2.96
N SER A 121 13.79 -21.51 -3.24
CA SER A 121 13.58 -22.96 -3.35
C SER A 121 14.28 -23.59 -4.57
N LYS A 122 14.96 -22.80 -5.42
CA LYS A 122 15.84 -23.32 -6.47
C LYS A 122 17.11 -24.01 -5.91
N GLN A 123 17.34 -23.99 -4.60
CA GLN A 123 18.45 -24.71 -3.96
C GLN A 123 18.09 -26.14 -3.49
N ILE A 124 17.04 -26.73 -4.07
CA ILE A 124 16.76 -28.19 -4.00
C ILE A 124 16.54 -28.72 -5.43
N CYS A 125 17.39 -28.36 -6.39
CA CYS A 125 17.57 -29.18 -7.59
C CYS A 125 18.82 -30.03 -7.38
N ASN A 126 18.55 -31.29 -7.02
CA ASN A 126 19.52 -32.38 -7.01
C ASN A 126 20.16 -32.43 -8.40
N CYS A 127 21.47 -32.17 -8.46
CA CYS A 127 22.24 -32.28 -9.68
C CYS A 127 22.31 -33.75 -10.11
N ASN A 128 21.42 -34.16 -11.01
CA ASN A 128 21.61 -35.30 -11.90
C ASN A 128 20.84 -35.05 -13.19
N ASN A 129 21.61 -34.85 -14.28
CA ASN A 129 21.22 -34.84 -15.70
C ASN A 129 20.97 -33.48 -16.38
N ILE A 130 22.07 -32.96 -16.93
CA ILE A 130 22.24 -32.59 -18.36
C ILE A 130 21.50 -31.36 -18.93
N THR A 131 22.34 -30.41 -19.36
CA THR A 131 22.20 -29.38 -20.39
C THR A 131 20.92 -28.55 -20.43
N ASP A 132 20.96 -27.41 -19.75
CA ASP A 132 20.48 -26.18 -20.38
C ASP A 132 21.42 -25.03 -20.05
N SER A 133 21.96 -24.42 -21.10
CA SER A 133 22.94 -23.35 -21.04
C SER A 133 22.27 -21.99 -20.89
N GLN A 134 21.47 -21.79 -19.84
CA GLN A 134 20.94 -20.50 -19.34
C GLN A 134 20.57 -20.74 -17.87
N THR A 135 21.12 -20.12 -16.83
CA THR A 135 21.60 -18.75 -16.61
C THR A 135 22.52 -18.84 -15.40
N ARG A 136 23.68 -18.17 -15.40
CA ARG A 136 24.47 -17.94 -14.16
C ARG A 136 23.77 -16.92 -13.27
N GLU A 137 22.55 -17.23 -12.80
CA GLU A 137 21.90 -16.43 -11.77
C GLU A 137 22.69 -16.65 -10.47
N GLY A 138 23.51 -15.66 -10.10
CA GLY A 138 24.19 -15.65 -8.81
C GLY A 138 23.20 -15.88 -7.68
N ASN A 139 23.62 -16.57 -6.62
CA ASN A 139 22.74 -16.94 -5.52
C ASN A 139 22.13 -15.67 -4.89
N TYR A 140 20.83 -15.43 -5.15
CA TYR A 140 20.09 -14.32 -4.58
C TYR A 140 18.97 -14.86 -3.68
N THR A 141 18.71 -14.11 -2.62
CA THR A 141 17.69 -14.43 -1.62
C THR A 141 16.65 -13.34 -1.60
N HIS A 142 15.41 -13.71 -1.31
CA HIS A 142 14.36 -12.72 -1.09
C HIS A 142 14.33 -12.31 0.38
N VAL A 143 14.37 -11.01 0.59
CA VAL A 143 14.16 -10.40 1.90
C VAL A 143 12.88 -9.60 1.85
N VAL A 144 12.01 -9.88 2.81
CA VAL A 144 10.79 -9.13 3.05
C VAL A 144 10.97 -8.32 4.32
N LEU A 145 10.74 -7.02 4.22
CA LEU A 145 10.79 -6.07 5.32
C LEU A 145 9.39 -5.51 5.52
N VAL A 146 8.98 -5.41 6.78
CA VAL A 146 7.82 -4.63 7.21
C VAL A 146 8.32 -3.53 8.12
N THR A 147 7.92 -2.30 7.87
CA THR A 147 8.32 -1.13 8.67
C THR A 147 7.19 -0.67 9.58
N HIS A 148 7.54 -0.01 10.67
CA HIS A 148 6.60 0.84 11.38
C HIS A 148 6.24 2.08 10.54
N ASN A 149 5.32 2.90 11.06
CA ASN A 149 4.89 4.15 10.47
C ASN A 149 6.09 5.08 10.23
N THR A 150 6.31 5.44 8.98
CA THR A 150 7.40 6.32 8.56
C THR A 150 6.94 7.26 7.44
N SER A 151 7.71 8.33 7.22
CA SER A 151 7.44 9.27 6.14
C SER A 151 7.84 8.68 4.79
N GLU A 152 7.08 9.01 3.75
CA GLU A 152 7.37 8.55 2.39
C GLU A 152 8.75 9.03 1.90
N THR A 153 9.16 10.23 2.30
CA THR A 153 10.47 10.79 1.96
C THR A 153 11.62 9.99 2.57
N ALA A 154 11.53 9.65 3.86
CA ALA A 154 12.53 8.83 4.54
C ALA A 154 12.61 7.43 3.94
N MET A 155 11.45 6.83 3.63
CA MET A 155 11.37 5.51 3.04
C MET A 155 12.02 5.44 1.65
N MET A 156 11.69 6.42 0.78
CA MET A 156 12.27 6.47 -0.56
C MET A 156 13.77 6.76 -0.53
N ALA A 157 14.24 7.61 0.41
CA ALA A 157 15.66 7.85 0.63
C ALA A 157 16.40 6.57 1.04
N ALA A 158 15.86 5.81 1.99
CA ALA A 158 16.46 4.56 2.46
C ALA A 158 16.61 3.55 1.32
N ILE A 159 15.55 3.40 0.51
CA ILE A 159 15.57 2.50 -0.65
C ILE A 159 16.58 2.95 -1.71
N SER A 160 16.75 4.26 -1.92
CA SER A 160 17.77 4.78 -2.82
C SER A 160 19.17 4.39 -2.32
N SER A 161 19.48 4.63 -1.05
CA SER A 161 20.78 4.27 -0.46
C SER A 161 21.07 2.77 -0.54
N ILE A 162 20.06 1.92 -0.32
CA ILE A 162 20.20 0.46 -0.45
C ILE A 162 20.51 0.03 -1.89
N LYS A 163 19.95 0.73 -2.89
CA LYS A 163 20.27 0.47 -4.30
C LYS A 163 21.70 0.90 -4.63
N ASP A 164 22.12 2.05 -4.11
CA ASP A 164 23.44 2.62 -4.36
C ASP A 164 24.56 1.74 -3.78
N ASP A 165 24.29 0.99 -2.70
CA ASP A 165 25.22 0.00 -2.14
C ASP A 165 25.45 -1.23 -3.06
N GLY A 166 24.65 -1.40 -4.12
CA GLY A 166 24.77 -2.51 -5.06
C GLY A 166 24.35 -3.88 -4.48
N GLU A 167 23.65 -3.89 -3.34
CA GLU A 167 23.17 -5.13 -2.71
C GLU A 167 21.96 -5.74 -3.44
N VAL A 168 21.24 -4.91 -4.21
CA VAL A 168 19.95 -5.24 -4.81
C VAL A 168 20.10 -5.72 -6.25
N VAL A 169 19.63 -6.93 -6.53
CA VAL A 169 19.69 -7.59 -7.85
C VAL A 169 18.57 -7.10 -8.78
N TYR A 170 17.36 -6.93 -8.23
CA TYR A 170 16.17 -6.56 -8.98
C TYR A 170 15.45 -5.38 -8.33
N PRO A 171 14.69 -4.57 -9.10
CA PRO A 171 13.95 -3.45 -8.55
C PRO A 171 13.11 -3.83 -7.32
N PRO A 172 13.21 -3.08 -6.21
CA PRO A 172 12.48 -3.38 -4.99
C PRO A 172 10.97 -3.18 -5.22
N GLN A 173 10.16 -4.08 -4.66
CA GLN A 173 8.70 -3.92 -4.65
C GLN A 173 8.28 -3.31 -3.33
N ILE A 174 7.55 -2.21 -3.39
CA ILE A 174 7.11 -1.44 -2.22
C ILE A 174 5.59 -1.30 -2.26
N ILE A 175 4.93 -1.65 -1.17
CA ILE A 175 3.48 -1.49 -1.01
C ILE A 175 3.23 -0.85 0.36
N LYS A 176 2.39 0.18 0.41
CA LYS A 176 1.99 0.80 1.68
C LYS A 176 1.12 -0.17 2.48
N ILE A 177 1.21 -0.11 3.80
CA ILE A 177 0.32 -0.81 4.72
C ILE A 177 -0.48 0.27 5.44
N GLU A 178 -1.79 0.19 5.34
CA GLU A 178 -2.71 1.11 6.02
C GLU A 178 -3.58 0.31 7.00
N HIS A 179 -3.64 0.80 8.22
CA HIS A 179 -4.57 0.33 9.23
C HIS A 179 -5.74 1.30 9.25
N LEU A 180 -6.79 0.96 8.51
CA LEU A 180 -8.08 1.64 8.65
C LEU A 180 -8.71 1.11 9.93
N VAL A 181 -8.93 2.01 10.89
CA VAL A 181 -9.62 1.72 12.15
C VAL A 181 -11.08 1.44 11.86
#